data_AF-A0A517QC63-F1
#
_entry.id   AF-A0A517QC63-F1
#
_cell.length_a   1.000
_cell.length_b   1.000
_cell.length_c   1.000
_cell.angle_alpha   90.00
_cell.angle_beta   90.00
_cell.angle_gamma   90.00
#
_symmetry.space_group_name_H-M   'P 1'
#
loop_
_entity.id
_entity.type
_entity.pdbx_description
1 polymer ?
#
loop_
_entity_poly.entity_id
_entity_poly.type
_entity_poly.pdbx_seq_one_letter_code
_entity_poly.pdbx_strand_id
1 'polypeptide(L)'
;MNEQEIKRKSKFLSLILRHQPETVGIQLDESGWVDVETLLAAIAEHGKTMSRETLEHVVHSNDKQRFSFSEDGARIRANQGHSVKIELGYEAAVPPSF
;
A
#
# COMPACT_ATOMS: atom_id res chain seq x y z
N MET A 1 -6.38 18.98 -3.04
CA MET A 1 -6.07 18.18 -1.83
C MET A 1 -4.90 18.85 -1.12
N ASN A 2 -4.97 19.06 0.19
CA ASN A 2 -3.86 19.68 0.91
C ASN A 2 -2.77 18.65 1.27
N GLU A 3 -1.56 19.10 1.57
CA GLU A 3 -0.42 18.24 1.88
C GLU A 3 -0.64 17.41 3.17
N GLN A 4 -1.39 17.94 4.14
CA GLN A 4 -1.70 17.25 5.39
C GLN A 4 -2.63 16.05 5.15
N GLU A 5 -3.61 16.18 4.26
CA GLU A 5 -4.52 15.11 3.85
C GLU A 5 -3.76 14.00 3.14
N ILE A 6 -2.85 14.34 2.22
CA ILE A 6 -1.99 13.37 1.53
C ILE A 6 -1.14 12.59 2.54
N LYS A 7 -0.51 13.29 3.50
CA LYS A 7 0.27 12.63 4.57
C LYS A 7 -0.58 11.70 5.44
N ARG A 8 -1.79 12.12 5.82
CA ARG A 8 -2.73 11.28 6.59
C ARG A 8 -3.15 10.03 5.81
N LYS A 9 -3.48 10.18 4.53
CA LYS A 9 -3.84 9.07 3.64
C LYS A 9 -2.66 8.11 3.43
N SER A 10 -1.46 8.62 3.20
CA SER A 10 -0.23 7.82 3.08
C SER A 10 0.10 7.04 4.37
N LYS A 11 -0.08 7.66 5.54
CA LYS A 11 0.07 6.98 6.84
C LYS A 11 -0.96 5.87 7.01
N PHE A 12 -2.21 6.11 6.61
CA PHE A 12 -3.26 5.11 6.68
C PHE A 12 -3.02 3.94 5.72
N LEU A 13 -2.62 4.21 4.47
CA LEU A 13 -2.20 3.16 3.53
C LEU A 13 -1.03 2.34 4.06
N SER A 14 -0.06 2.99 4.71
CA SER A 14 1.05 2.29 5.35
C SER A 14 0.57 1.37 6.48
N LEU A 15 -0.43 1.78 7.27
CA LEU A 15 -1.01 0.95 8.32
C LEU A 15 -1.63 -0.33 7.74
N ILE A 16 -2.51 -0.18 6.75
CA ILE A 16 -3.29 -1.32 6.22
C ILE A 16 -2.45 -2.21 5.31
N LEU A 17 -1.57 -1.65 4.46
CA LEU A 17 -0.77 -2.45 3.53
C LEU A 17 0.46 -3.07 4.18
N ARG A 18 0.94 -2.57 5.33
CA ARG A 18 2.17 -3.09 5.97
C ARG A 18 1.95 -3.80 7.30
N HIS A 19 0.90 -3.45 8.03
CA HIS A 19 0.78 -3.87 9.42
C HIS A 19 -0.55 -4.57 9.73
N GLN A 20 -1.68 -4.01 9.28
CA GLN A 20 -3.00 -4.44 9.72
C GLN A 20 -4.04 -4.34 8.57
N PRO A 21 -3.94 -5.19 7.53
CA PRO A 21 -4.94 -5.24 6.45
C PRO A 21 -6.36 -5.56 6.98
N GLU A 22 -6.45 -6.32 8.08
CA GLU A 22 -7.68 -6.64 8.79
C GLU A 22 -8.42 -5.40 9.34
N THR A 23 -7.73 -4.26 9.52
CA THR A 23 -8.36 -3.00 9.98
C THR A 23 -9.50 -2.59 9.06
N VAL A 24 -9.34 -2.80 7.75
CA VAL A 24 -10.38 -2.50 6.75
C VAL A 24 -11.00 -3.78 6.18
N GLY A 25 -10.68 -4.94 6.75
CA GLY A 25 -11.22 -6.23 6.29
C GLY A 25 -10.66 -6.72 4.95
N ILE A 26 -9.49 -6.24 4.52
CA ILE A 26 -8.83 -6.76 3.31
C ILE A 26 -7.84 -7.87 3.67
N GLN A 27 -7.54 -8.72 2.69
CA GLN A 27 -6.45 -9.68 2.77
C GLN A 27 -5.43 -9.37 1.68
N LEU A 28 -4.15 -9.41 2.06
CA LEU A 28 -3.05 -9.28 1.12
C LEU A 28 -2.64 -10.68 0.67
N ASP A 29 -2.23 -10.82 -0.60
CA ASP A 29 -1.65 -12.06 -1.08
C ASP A 29 -0.25 -12.31 -0.48
N GLU A 30 0.34 -13.47 -0.81
CA GLU A 30 1.67 -13.87 -0.34
C GLU A 30 2.77 -12.86 -0.69
N SER A 31 2.57 -12.05 -1.73
CA SER A 31 3.47 -11.00 -2.21
C SER A 31 3.08 -9.59 -1.76
N GLY A 32 2.03 -9.45 -0.94
CA GLY A 32 1.53 -8.20 -0.37
C GLY A 32 0.59 -7.40 -1.28
N TRP A 33 0.11 -7.99 -2.38
CA TRP A 33 -0.83 -7.34 -3.30
C TRP A 33 -2.27 -7.43 -2.82
N VAL A 34 -3.04 -6.41 -3.19
CA VAL A 34 -4.51 -6.38 -3.08
C VAL A 34 -5.08 -5.64 -4.28
N ASP A 35 -6.28 -6.05 -4.72
CA ASP A 35 -7.03 -5.32 -5.74
C ASP A 35 -7.37 -3.91 -5.28
N VAL A 36 -7.14 -2.94 -6.17
CA VAL A 36 -7.42 -1.52 -5.93
C VAL A 36 -8.90 -1.31 -5.66
N GLU A 37 -9.78 -1.98 -6.40
CA GLU A 37 -11.22 -1.87 -6.19
C GLU A 37 -11.64 -2.40 -4.82
N THR A 38 -11.14 -3.58 -4.43
CA THR A 38 -11.36 -4.17 -3.11
C THR A 38 -10.84 -3.27 -1.99
N LEU A 39 -9.65 -2.71 -2.16
CA LEU A 39 -9.07 -1.75 -1.21
C LEU A 39 -9.96 -0.50 -1.05
N LEU A 40 -10.39 0.10 -2.16
CA LEU A 40 -11.20 1.32 -2.13
C LEU A 40 -12.59 1.05 -1.53
N ALA A 41 -13.21 -0.09 -1.86
CA ALA A 41 -14.47 -0.53 -1.28
C ALA A 41 -14.37 -0.70 0.24
N ALA A 42 -13.37 -1.46 0.70
CA ALA A 42 -13.10 -1.68 2.12
C ALA A 42 -12.83 -0.38 2.89
N ILE A 43 -12.08 0.56 2.29
CA ILE A 43 -11.83 1.88 2.90
C ILE A 43 -13.13 2.69 3.01
N ALA A 44 -13.99 2.63 1.98
CA ALA A 44 -15.30 3.29 1.98
C ALA A 44 -16.24 2.68 3.04
N GLU A 45 -16.27 1.37 3.18
CA GLU A 45 -17.04 0.66 4.23
C GLU A 45 -16.54 1.01 5.64
N HIS A 46 -15.23 1.23 5.81
CA HIS A 46 -14.64 1.75 7.05
C HIS A 46 -14.97 3.24 7.29
N GLY A 47 -15.76 3.88 6.42
CA GLY A 47 -16.19 5.27 6.59
C GLY A 47 -15.12 6.30 6.21
N LYS A 48 -14.14 5.93 5.38
CA LYS A 48 -13.13 6.86 4.86
C LYS A 48 -13.30 7.06 3.37
N THR A 49 -13.13 8.30 2.91
CA THR A 49 -13.17 8.65 1.50
C THR A 49 -11.79 8.59 0.87
N MET A 50 -11.58 7.58 0.03
CA MET A 50 -10.43 7.46 -0.85
C MET A 50 -10.93 7.15 -2.25
N SER A 51 -10.60 8.00 -3.23
CA SER A 51 -10.83 7.73 -4.63
C SER A 51 -9.60 7.10 -5.28
N ARG A 52 -9.77 6.47 -6.44
CA ARG A 52 -8.65 5.99 -7.25
C ARG A 52 -7.65 7.10 -7.58
N GLU A 53 -8.14 8.27 -8.01
CA GLU A 53 -7.30 9.45 -8.28
C GLU A 53 -6.50 9.89 -7.05
N THR A 54 -7.13 9.87 -5.87
CA THR A 54 -6.44 10.15 -4.60
C THR A 54 -5.34 9.13 -4.34
N LEU A 55 -5.64 7.84 -4.53
CA LEU A 55 -4.70 6.75 -4.30
C LEU A 55 -3.49 6.89 -5.23
N GLU A 56 -3.75 7.09 -6.52
CA GLU A 56 -2.74 7.33 -7.53
C GLU A 56 -1.87 8.54 -7.17
N HIS A 57 -2.48 9.64 -6.76
CA HIS A 57 -1.75 10.83 -6.34
C HIS A 57 -0.86 10.55 -5.11
N VAL A 58 -1.35 9.80 -4.11
CA VAL A 58 -0.57 9.43 -2.93
C VAL A 58 0.60 8.50 -3.27
N VAL A 59 0.44 7.62 -4.26
CA VAL A 59 1.51 6.73 -4.73
C VAL A 59 2.56 7.53 -5.51
N HIS A 60 2.14 8.40 -6.43
CA HIS A 60 3.04 9.23 -7.24
C HIS A 60 3.75 10.32 -6.43
N SER A 61 3.09 10.90 -5.43
CA SER A 61 3.68 11.93 -4.56
C SER A 61 4.59 11.33 -3.49
N ASN A 62 4.84 10.01 -3.50
CA ASN A 62 5.62 9.35 -2.49
C ASN A 62 7.10 9.32 -2.88
N ASP A 63 7.87 10.29 -2.41
CA ASP A 63 9.33 10.38 -2.63
C ASP A 63 10.10 9.10 -2.28
N LYS A 64 9.54 8.26 -1.41
CA LYS A 64 10.18 7.02 -0.94
C LYS A 64 9.71 5.77 -1.66
N GLN A 65 8.91 5.90 -2.72
CA GLN A 65 8.32 4.79 -3.48
C GLN A 65 7.77 3.72 -2.53
N ARG A 66 6.95 4.12 -1.55
CA ARG A 66 6.50 3.21 -0.49
C ARG A 66 5.48 2.18 -0.96
N PHE A 67 4.84 2.45 -2.09
CA PHE A 67 3.75 1.69 -2.69
C PHE A 67 4.00 1.57 -4.17
N SER A 68 3.53 0.48 -4.76
CA SER A 68 3.54 0.28 -6.21
C SER A 68 2.22 -0.30 -6.67
N PHE A 69 1.82 0.09 -7.88
CA PHE A 69 0.78 -0.58 -8.62
C PHE A 69 1.35 -1.74 -9.45
N SER A 70 0.51 -2.70 -9.79
CA SER A 70 0.82 -3.73 -10.80
C SER A 70 0.90 -3.09 -12.20
N GLU A 71 1.45 -3.81 -13.18
CA GLU A 71 1.60 -3.30 -14.56
C GLU A 71 0.28 -2.83 -15.19
N ASP A 72 -0.82 -3.49 -14.86
CA ASP A 72 -2.18 -3.14 -15.30
C ASP A 72 -2.86 -2.08 -14.41
N GLY A 73 -2.22 -1.68 -13.31
CA GLY A 73 -2.79 -0.75 -12.33
C GLY A 73 -3.99 -1.30 -11.54
N ALA A 74 -4.29 -2.59 -11.65
CA ALA A 74 -5.43 -3.22 -11.00
C ALA A 74 -5.16 -3.55 -9.52
N ARG A 75 -3.90 -3.78 -9.15
CA ARG A 75 -3.47 -4.16 -7.81
C ARG A 75 -2.47 -3.16 -7.26
N ILE A 76 -2.41 -3.07 -5.94
CA ILE A 76 -1.47 -2.23 -5.20
C ILE A 76 -0.81 -3.04 -4.08
N ARG A 77 0.46 -2.78 -3.81
CA ARG A 77 1.18 -3.31 -2.64
C ARG A 77 2.06 -2.25 -1.99
N ALA A 78 2.50 -2.50 -0.76
CA ALA A 78 3.63 -1.78 -0.21
C ALA A 78 4.95 -2.38 -0.72
N ASN A 79 5.95 -1.53 -0.94
CA ASN A 79 7.23 -1.98 -1.50
C ASN A 79 8.20 -2.53 -0.47
N GLN A 80 8.07 -2.18 0.81
CA GLN A 80 8.94 -2.65 1.89
C GLN A 80 8.28 -2.44 3.26
N GLY A 81 8.76 -3.15 4.27
CA GLY A 81 8.43 -2.89 5.68
C GLY A 81 7.13 -3.52 6.16
N HIS A 82 6.77 -4.66 5.60
CA HIS A 82 5.67 -5.49 6.11
C HIS A 82 6.06 -6.07 7.47
N SER A 83 5.22 -5.85 8.49
CA SER A 83 5.29 -6.54 9.77
C SER A 83 4.42 -7.80 9.80
N VAL A 84 3.50 -7.90 8.84
CA VAL A 84 2.76 -9.13 8.54
C VAL A 84 3.66 -10.09 7.75
N LYS A 85 3.44 -11.39 7.95
CA LYS A 85 4.23 -12.45 7.31
C LYS A 85 3.88 -12.51 5.82
N ILE A 86 4.67 -11.83 4.98
CA ILE A 86 4.52 -11.77 3.53
C ILE A 86 5.82 -12.26 2.90
N GLU A 87 5.71 -13.18 1.94
CA GLU A 87 6.81 -13.64 1.12
C GLU A 87 7.03 -12.67 -0.04
N LEU A 88 7.76 -11.59 0.24
CA LEU A 88 8.06 -10.55 -0.76
C LEU A 88 8.96 -11.04 -1.92
N GLY A 89 9.37 -12.31 -1.90
CA GLY A 89 10.19 -12.92 -2.96
C GLY A 89 11.55 -12.25 -3.16
N TYR A 90 12.06 -11.51 -2.17
CA TYR A 90 13.40 -10.92 -2.29
C TYR A 90 14.44 -12.03 -2.31
N GLU A 91 15.21 -12.08 -3.40
CA GLU A 91 16.48 -12.79 -3.38
C GLU A 91 17.41 -12.10 -2.37
N ALA A 92 17.99 -12.90 -1.48
CA ALA A 92 18.97 -12.41 -0.53
C ALA A 92 20.20 -11.88 -1.30
N ALA A 93 20.33 -10.56 -1.40
CA ALA A 93 21.52 -9.93 -1.96
C ALA A 93 22.63 -9.87 -0.89
N VAL A 94 23.85 -10.23 -1.29
CA VAL A 94 25.03 -10.07 -0.43
C VAL A 94 25.31 -8.57 -0.28
N PRO A 95 25.43 -8.01 0.94
CA PRO A 95 25.77 -6.61 1.11
C PRO A 95 27.15 -6.29 0.51
N PRO A 96 27.37 -5.08 -0.04
CA PRO A 96 28.69 -4.69 -0.54
C PRO A 96 29.71 -4.66 0.60
N SER A 97 30.91 -5.15 0.33
CA SER A 97 32.05 -5.03 1.22
C SER A 97 32.52 -3.57 1.29
N PHE A 98 32.69 -3.05 2.52
CA PHE A 98 33.17 -1.69 2.82
C PHE A 98 34.59 -1.43 2.31
#